data_AF-A0A350WZ93-F1
#
_entry.id   AF-A0A350WZ93-F1
#
_cell.length_a   1.000
_cell.length_b   1.000
_cell.length_c   1.000
_cell.angle_alpha   90.00
_cell.angle_beta   90.00
_cell.angle_gamma   90.00
#
_symmetry.space_group_name_H-M   'P 1'
#
loop_
_entity.id
_entity.type
_entity.pdbx_description
1 polymer ?
#
loop_
_entity_poly.entity_id
_entity_poly.type
_entity_poly.pdbx_seq_one_letter_code
_entity_poly.pdbx_strand_id
1 'polypeptide(L)'
;IFLKAQDIIINMFISIAITTIASFINPILGVIVALFFLFRRISFFYENWRGIVAGVVVYAFPYCFTSMFETIAYDLRTTPLTDLGIVCILSALFLHLILRWLYKHGYTHKKAIVSMTLAPLIILLFLIPFLLKAASLFDDLLVATAADFDHDYDVDVDGINPETHVVEGHYRTLPSGEEIFIESHIRTNPNATITDNISYRG
;
A
#
# COMPACT_ATOMS: atom_id res chain seq x y z
N ILE A 1 33.04 -19.90 -7.22
CA ILE A 1 31.76 -19.16 -7.04
C ILE A 1 30.63 -19.85 -7.82
N PHE A 2 30.83 -20.19 -9.10
CA PHE A 2 29.89 -20.98 -9.90
C PHE A 2 29.45 -22.31 -9.25
N LEU A 3 30.39 -23.07 -8.66
CA LEU A 3 30.08 -24.33 -7.97
C LEU A 3 29.12 -24.15 -6.79
N LYS A 4 29.29 -23.11 -5.96
CA LYS A 4 28.38 -22.83 -4.83
C LYS A 4 27.00 -22.36 -5.28
N ALA A 5 26.89 -21.63 -6.39
CA ALA A 5 25.61 -21.21 -6.93
C ALA A 5 24.85 -22.40 -7.55
N GLN A 6 25.57 -23.28 -8.23
CA GLN A 6 25.04 -24.53 -8.77
C GLN A 6 24.52 -25.45 -7.65
N ASP A 7 25.25 -25.58 -6.55
CA ASP A 7 24.80 -26.35 -5.38
C ASP A 7 23.55 -25.76 -4.73
N ILE A 8 23.43 -24.43 -4.67
CA ILE A 8 22.24 -23.75 -4.14
C ILE A 8 21.03 -23.96 -5.05
N ILE A 9 21.21 -23.85 -6.37
CA ILE A 9 20.13 -24.05 -7.34
C ILE A 9 19.68 -25.50 -7.37
N ILE A 10 20.61 -26.47 -7.32
CA ILE A 10 20.30 -27.89 -7.25
C ILE A 10 19.54 -28.21 -5.96
N ASN A 11 19.99 -27.70 -4.80
CA ASN A 11 19.30 -27.88 -3.53
C ASN A 11 17.92 -27.19 -3.50
N MET A 12 17.74 -26.07 -4.22
CA MET A 12 16.45 -25.42 -4.38
C MET A 12 15.47 -26.27 -5.20
N PHE A 13 15.91 -26.83 -6.34
CA PHE A 13 15.08 -27.72 -7.15
C PHE A 13 14.75 -29.03 -6.44
N ILE A 14 15.69 -29.60 -5.71
CA ILE A 14 15.46 -30.79 -4.87
C ILE A 14 14.45 -30.47 -3.77
N SER A 15 14.53 -29.30 -3.13
CA SER A 15 13.58 -28.91 -2.10
C SER A 15 12.16 -28.74 -2.64
N ILE A 16 12.01 -28.15 -3.83
CA ILE A 16 10.73 -27.98 -4.53
C ILE A 16 10.17 -29.36 -4.92
N ALA A 17 10.99 -30.23 -5.51
CA ALA A 17 10.59 -31.59 -5.89
C ALA A 17 10.16 -32.42 -4.68
N ILE A 18 10.88 -32.33 -3.55
CA ILE A 18 10.50 -32.99 -2.30
C ILE A 18 9.18 -32.44 -1.78
N THR A 19 8.95 -31.11 -1.80
CA THR A 19 7.66 -30.55 -1.35
C THR A 19 6.48 -30.91 -2.26
N THR A 20 6.70 -31.05 -3.57
CA THR A 20 5.65 -31.46 -4.51
C THR A 20 5.32 -32.94 -4.35
N ILE A 21 6.33 -33.81 -4.16
CA ILE A 21 6.12 -35.24 -3.94
C ILE A 21 5.58 -35.52 -2.53
N ALA A 22 6.02 -34.78 -1.52
CA ALA A 22 5.52 -34.89 -0.14
C ALA A 22 4.06 -34.44 0.01
N SER A 23 3.60 -33.49 -0.81
CA SER A 23 2.18 -33.09 -0.89
C SER A 23 1.26 -34.25 -1.29
N PHE A 24 1.78 -35.27 -1.99
CA PHE A 24 1.01 -36.48 -2.35
C PHE A 24 1.04 -37.59 -1.29
N ILE A 25 1.96 -37.56 -0.31
CA ILE A 25 2.19 -38.71 0.59
C ILE A 25 1.37 -38.62 1.90
N ASN A 26 1.02 -37.44 2.42
CA ASN A 26 -0.03 -37.31 3.46
C ASN A 26 -0.33 -35.82 3.76
N PRO A 27 -1.58 -35.34 3.82
CA PRO A 27 -1.90 -34.01 4.37
C PRO A 27 -1.33 -33.81 5.78
N ILE A 28 -1.23 -34.87 6.59
CA ILE A 28 -0.66 -34.82 7.95
C ILE A 28 0.85 -34.59 7.92
N LEU A 29 1.58 -35.25 7.01
CA LEU A 29 3.03 -35.10 6.88
C LEU A 29 3.38 -33.71 6.34
N GLY A 30 2.58 -33.18 5.41
CA GLY A 30 2.68 -31.79 4.95
C GLY A 30 2.53 -30.79 6.08
N VAL A 31 1.57 -30.98 6.98
CA VAL A 31 1.38 -30.12 8.17
C VAL A 31 2.57 -30.22 9.13
N ILE A 32 3.09 -31.43 9.39
CA ILE A 32 4.25 -31.61 10.29
C ILE A 32 5.50 -30.94 9.72
N VAL A 33 5.77 -31.13 8.42
CA VAL A 33 6.90 -30.49 7.73
C VAL A 33 6.71 -28.97 7.74
N ALA A 34 5.50 -28.46 7.45
CA ALA A 34 5.20 -27.03 7.51
C ALA A 34 5.41 -26.46 8.92
N LEU A 35 4.94 -27.14 9.97
CA LEU A 35 5.17 -26.75 11.37
C LEU A 35 6.65 -26.74 11.71
N PHE A 36 7.42 -27.77 11.31
CA PHE A 36 8.86 -27.81 11.53
C PHE A 36 9.58 -26.63 10.86
N PHE A 37 9.22 -26.31 9.61
CA PHE A 37 9.75 -25.15 8.90
C PHE A 37 9.33 -23.82 9.56
N LEU A 38 8.10 -23.72 10.06
CA LEU A 38 7.60 -22.54 10.78
C LEU A 38 8.34 -22.33 12.11
N PHE A 39 8.48 -23.38 12.94
CA PHE A 39 9.20 -23.29 14.21
C PHE A 39 10.67 -22.90 14.01
N ARG A 40 11.33 -23.46 12.99
CA ARG A 40 12.69 -23.08 12.65
C ARG A 40 12.80 -21.62 12.21
N ARG A 41 11.80 -21.13 11.48
CA ARG A 41 11.73 -19.72 11.07
C ARG A 41 11.52 -18.80 12.26
N ILE A 42 10.62 -19.15 13.18
CA ILE A 42 10.34 -18.39 14.41
C ILE A 42 11.57 -18.35 15.33
N SER A 43 12.32 -19.47 15.45
CA SER A 43 13.60 -19.48 16.18
C SER A 43 14.59 -18.49 15.57
N PHE A 44 14.68 -18.43 14.25
CA PHE A 44 15.52 -17.46 13.56
C PHE A 44 15.12 -16.01 13.86
N PHE A 45 13.81 -15.71 13.94
CA PHE A 45 13.32 -14.39 14.35
C PHE A 45 13.75 -14.05 15.76
N TYR A 46 13.56 -14.96 16.71
CA TYR A 46 13.91 -14.75 18.11
C TYR A 46 15.42 -14.59 18.31
N GLU A 47 16.23 -15.37 17.60
CA GLU A 47 17.70 -15.30 17.69
C GLU A 47 18.28 -14.03 17.04
N ASN A 48 17.58 -13.44 16.06
CA ASN A 48 18.09 -12.32 15.27
C ASN A 48 17.25 -11.03 15.39
N TRP A 49 16.32 -10.96 16.34
CA TRP A 49 15.35 -9.87 16.48
C TRP A 49 15.98 -8.47 16.48
N ARG A 50 17.15 -8.31 17.12
CA ARG A 50 17.88 -7.03 17.14
C ARG A 50 18.33 -6.59 15.76
N GLY A 51 18.82 -7.53 14.95
CA GLY A 51 19.19 -7.27 13.56
C GLY A 51 17.98 -6.96 12.68
N ILE A 52 16.86 -7.62 12.93
CA ILE A 52 15.60 -7.38 12.20
C ILE A 52 15.07 -5.98 12.50
N VAL A 53 14.99 -5.60 13.78
CA VAL A 53 14.55 -4.25 14.20
C VAL A 53 15.47 -3.18 13.63
N ALA A 54 16.79 -3.36 13.74
CA ALA A 54 17.76 -2.46 13.14
C ALA A 54 17.57 -2.34 11.62
N GLY A 55 17.26 -3.45 10.95
CA GLY A 55 16.96 -3.47 9.54
C GLY A 55 15.73 -2.64 9.18
N VAL A 56 14.60 -2.89 9.85
CA VAL A 56 13.38 -2.10 9.65
C VAL A 56 13.64 -0.60 9.86
N VAL A 57 14.40 -0.26 10.90
CA VAL A 57 14.80 1.13 11.18
C VAL A 57 15.68 1.70 10.06
N VAL A 58 16.63 0.94 9.51
CA VAL A 58 17.46 1.38 8.37
C VAL A 58 16.63 1.58 7.10
N TYR A 59 15.57 0.80 6.88
CA TYR A 59 14.67 1.00 5.73
C TYR A 59 13.72 2.19 5.93
N ALA A 60 13.24 2.42 7.15
CA ALA A 60 12.30 3.52 7.45
C ALA A 60 13.00 4.89 7.55
N PHE A 61 14.23 4.92 8.05
CA PHE A 61 14.94 6.18 8.34
C PHE A 61 15.11 7.07 7.10
N PRO A 62 15.60 6.60 5.94
CA PRO A 62 15.78 7.44 4.77
C PRO A 62 14.48 8.11 4.32
N TYR A 63 13.36 7.38 4.32
CA TYR A 63 12.07 7.90 3.90
C TYR A 63 11.56 9.01 4.83
N CYS A 64 11.55 8.77 6.15
CA CYS A 64 11.15 9.79 7.12
C CYS A 64 12.11 10.99 7.11
N PHE A 65 13.41 10.72 6.95
CA PHE A 65 14.45 11.73 6.95
C PHE A 65 14.36 12.63 5.72
N THR A 66 14.11 12.09 4.53
CA THR A 66 13.93 12.89 3.31
C THR A 66 12.72 13.80 3.41
N SER A 67 11.57 13.31 3.90
CA SER A 67 10.37 14.15 4.03
C SER A 67 10.56 15.30 5.03
N MET A 68 11.24 15.03 6.15
CA MET A 68 11.58 16.07 7.12
C MET A 68 12.59 17.06 6.54
N PHE A 69 13.62 16.57 5.84
CA PHE A 69 14.69 17.38 5.29
C PHE A 69 14.22 18.26 4.12
N GLU A 70 13.33 17.76 3.26
CA GLU A 70 12.73 18.54 2.17
C GLU A 70 12.01 19.79 2.66
N THR A 71 11.28 19.68 3.78
CA THR A 71 10.59 20.82 4.41
C THR A 71 11.60 21.89 4.86
N ILE A 72 12.71 21.47 5.46
CA ILE A 72 13.76 22.36 5.99
C ILE A 72 14.61 22.96 4.84
N ALA A 73 14.90 22.16 3.81
CA ALA A 73 15.67 22.55 2.64
C ALA A 73 14.95 23.62 1.80
N TYR A 74 13.62 23.50 1.69
CA TYR A 74 12.77 24.50 1.05
C TYR A 74 12.90 25.87 1.73
N ASP A 75 12.87 25.92 3.06
CA ASP A 75 13.02 27.16 3.84
C ASP A 75 14.42 27.77 3.72
N LEU A 76 15.45 26.93 3.55
CA LEU A 76 16.85 27.35 3.46
C LEU A 76 17.35 27.65 2.03
N ARG A 77 16.50 27.47 1.00
CA ARG A 77 16.86 27.63 -0.44
C ARG A 77 18.16 26.92 -0.81
N THR A 78 18.35 25.71 -0.32
CA THR A 78 19.52 24.90 -0.64
C THR A 78 19.49 24.40 -2.09
N THR A 79 20.65 24.02 -2.62
CA THR A 79 20.75 23.46 -3.97
C THR A 79 20.54 21.94 -3.94
N PRO A 80 20.00 21.31 -5.01
CA PRO A 80 19.75 19.87 -5.02
C PRO A 80 21.01 19.02 -4.80
N LEU A 81 22.20 19.52 -5.20
CA LEU A 81 23.47 18.85 -4.97
C LEU A 81 23.90 18.88 -3.50
N THR A 82 23.67 19.99 -2.80
CA THR A 82 23.98 20.10 -1.37
C THR A 82 23.06 19.22 -0.54
N ASP A 83 21.79 19.10 -0.93
CA ASP A 83 20.79 18.30 -0.23
C ASP A 83 21.13 16.81 -0.28
N LEU A 84 21.46 16.30 -1.47
CA LEU A 84 21.85 14.91 -1.66
C LEU A 84 23.12 14.56 -0.88
N GLY A 85 24.11 15.47 -0.86
CA GLY A 85 25.33 15.30 -0.08
C GLY A 85 25.07 15.16 1.43
N ILE A 86 24.22 16.05 1.99
CA ILE A 86 23.87 16.03 3.42
C ILE A 86 23.12 14.74 3.78
N VAL A 87 22.14 14.35 2.97
CA VAL A 87 21.36 13.11 3.17
C VAL A 87 22.28 11.89 3.14
N CYS A 88 23.20 11.79 2.18
CA CYS A 88 24.14 10.67 2.10
C CYS A 88 25.06 10.60 3.32
N ILE A 89 25.62 11.72 3.76
CA ILE A 89 26.54 11.76 4.92
C ILE A 89 25.80 11.35 6.19
N LEU A 90 24.62 11.92 6.43
CA LEU A 90 23.83 11.62 7.64
C LEU A 90 23.32 10.17 7.63
N SER A 91 22.88 9.67 6.48
CA SER A 91 22.48 8.26 6.33
C SER A 91 23.65 7.31 6.56
N ALA A 92 24.86 7.65 6.10
CA ALA A 92 26.06 6.85 6.35
C ALA A 92 26.46 6.84 7.83
N LEU A 93 26.38 7.99 8.52
CA LEU A 93 26.61 8.08 9.96
C LEU A 93 25.58 7.27 10.74
N PHE A 94 24.31 7.38 10.37
CA PHE A 94 23.23 6.60 10.97
C PHE A 94 23.45 5.09 10.84
N LEU A 95 23.76 4.63 9.62
CA LEU A 95 24.12 3.24 9.34
C LEU A 95 25.32 2.78 10.19
N HIS A 96 26.34 3.62 10.30
CA HIS A 96 27.52 3.33 11.11
C HIS A 96 27.17 3.16 12.60
N LEU A 97 26.30 4.01 13.16
CA LEU A 97 25.83 3.90 14.54
C LEU A 97 25.05 2.61 14.79
N ILE A 98 24.17 2.23 13.86
CA ILE A 98 23.42 0.98 13.93
C ILE A 98 24.36 -0.23 13.88
N LEU A 99 25.31 -0.26 12.95
CA LEU A 99 26.30 -1.34 12.88
C LEU A 99 27.12 -1.46 14.17
N ARG A 100 27.55 -0.32 14.73
CA ARG A 100 28.24 -0.30 16.03
C ARG A 100 27.38 -0.86 17.16
N TRP A 101 26.08 -0.55 17.17
CA TRP A 101 25.13 -1.11 18.15
C TRP A 101 24.97 -2.62 17.97
N LEU A 102 24.87 -3.14 16.74
CA LEU A 102 24.83 -4.59 16.47
C LEU A 102 26.10 -5.29 16.95
N TYR A 103 27.27 -4.70 16.70
CA TYR A 103 28.54 -5.31 17.09
C TYR A 103 28.69 -5.43 18.60
N LYS A 104 28.21 -4.45 19.37
CA LYS A 104 28.16 -4.54 20.83
C LYS A 104 27.32 -5.72 21.34
N HIS A 105 26.36 -6.19 20.55
CA HIS A 105 25.46 -7.29 20.90
C HIS A 105 25.90 -8.65 20.32
N GLY A 106 27.17 -8.80 19.94
CA GLY A 106 27.76 -10.07 19.52
C GLY A 106 27.48 -10.46 18.06
N TYR A 107 26.98 -9.53 17.24
CA TYR A 107 26.84 -9.77 15.80
C TYR A 107 28.19 -9.67 15.11
N THR A 108 28.53 -10.67 14.30
CA THR A 108 29.67 -10.58 13.37
C THR A 108 29.30 -9.68 12.18
N HIS A 109 30.30 -9.13 11.49
CA HIS A 109 30.08 -8.24 10.34
C HIS A 109 29.13 -8.83 9.29
N LYS A 110 29.35 -10.09 8.89
CA LYS A 110 28.50 -10.80 7.92
C LYS A 110 27.09 -11.02 8.45
N LYS A 111 26.96 -11.44 9.72
CA LYS A 111 25.65 -11.70 10.34
C LYS A 111 24.84 -10.41 10.51
N ALA A 112 25.49 -9.31 10.88
CA ALA A 112 24.87 -8.00 11.05
C ALA A 112 24.27 -7.50 9.74
N ILE A 113 25.07 -7.48 8.65
CA ILE A 113 24.61 -7.01 7.34
C ILE A 113 23.44 -7.87 6.85
N VAL A 114 23.60 -9.20 6.85
CA VAL A 114 22.56 -10.11 6.36
C VAL A 114 21.28 -9.98 7.18
N SER A 115 21.38 -9.89 8.51
CA SER A 115 20.19 -9.78 9.36
C SER A 115 19.49 -8.42 9.21
N MET A 116 20.24 -7.36 8.93
CA MET A 116 19.71 -6.00 8.79
C MET A 116 19.15 -5.72 7.39
N THR A 117 19.70 -6.30 6.32
CA THR A 117 19.21 -6.04 4.95
C THR A 117 18.25 -7.12 4.46
N LEU A 118 18.62 -8.40 4.62
CA LEU A 118 17.88 -9.50 4.03
C LEU A 118 16.63 -9.87 4.84
N ALA A 119 16.71 -9.85 6.17
CA ALA A 119 15.60 -10.30 7.00
C ALA A 119 14.35 -9.40 6.89
N PRO A 120 14.45 -8.05 6.94
CA PRO A 120 13.30 -7.17 6.72
C PRO A 120 12.69 -7.35 5.33
N LEU A 121 13.52 -7.56 4.31
CA LEU A 121 13.05 -7.76 2.94
C LEU A 121 12.29 -9.09 2.79
N ILE A 122 12.78 -10.15 3.43
CA ILE A 122 12.08 -11.45 3.48
C ILE A 122 10.75 -11.33 4.24
N ILE A 123 10.73 -10.57 5.35
CA ILE A 123 9.51 -10.30 6.11
C ILE A 123 8.52 -9.54 5.24
N LEU A 124 8.96 -8.49 4.58
CA LEU A 124 8.14 -7.70 3.67
C LEU A 124 7.60 -8.58 2.53
N LEU A 125 8.44 -9.38 1.88
CA LEU A 125 8.04 -10.29 0.80
C LEU A 125 6.99 -11.31 1.25
N PHE A 126 7.12 -11.81 2.49
CA PHE A 126 6.11 -12.68 3.10
C PHE A 126 4.81 -11.94 3.41
N LEU A 127 4.89 -10.66 3.79
CA LEU A 127 3.73 -9.83 4.10
C LEU A 127 3.03 -9.28 2.86
N ILE A 128 3.70 -9.12 1.70
CA ILE A 128 3.11 -8.60 0.45
C ILE A 128 1.74 -9.21 0.12
N PRO A 129 1.53 -10.54 0.08
CA PRO A 129 0.22 -11.11 -0.23
C PRO A 129 -0.87 -10.73 0.78
N PHE A 130 -0.51 -10.52 2.05
CA PHE A 130 -1.44 -10.08 3.09
C PHE A 130 -1.67 -8.56 3.04
N LEU A 131 -0.64 -7.78 2.75
CA LEU A 131 -0.71 -6.32 2.62
C LEU A 131 -1.52 -5.92 1.39
N LEU A 132 -1.34 -6.60 0.26
CA LEU A 132 -2.11 -6.34 -0.96
C LEU A 132 -3.59 -6.68 -0.75
N LYS A 133 -3.89 -7.80 -0.09
CA LYS A 133 -5.26 -8.20 0.24
C LYS A 133 -5.89 -7.28 1.29
N ALA A 134 -5.12 -6.80 2.26
CA ALA A 134 -5.60 -5.81 3.21
C ALA A 134 -5.90 -4.48 2.49
N ALA A 135 -5.02 -4.03 1.60
CA ALA A 135 -5.22 -2.82 0.81
C ALA A 135 -6.48 -2.90 -0.06
N SER A 136 -6.73 -4.01 -0.77
CA SER A 136 -7.96 -4.19 -1.53
C SER A 136 -9.20 -4.24 -0.65
N LEU A 137 -9.10 -4.83 0.56
CA LEU A 137 -10.19 -4.84 1.52
C LEU A 137 -10.48 -3.44 2.09
N PHE A 138 -9.46 -2.60 2.27
CA PHE A 138 -9.65 -1.20 2.63
C PHE A 138 -10.27 -0.38 1.50
N ASP A 139 -9.93 -0.67 0.24
CA ASP A 139 -10.51 -0.01 -0.93
C ASP A 139 -12.00 -0.39 -1.08
N ASP A 140 -12.33 -1.68 -0.98
CA ASP A 140 -13.71 -2.17 -0.97
C ASP A 140 -14.50 -1.63 0.23
N LEU A 141 -13.88 -1.51 1.41
CA LEU A 141 -14.51 -0.92 2.58
C LEU A 141 -14.73 0.58 2.42
N LEU A 142 -13.77 1.32 1.85
CA LEU A 142 -13.89 2.75 1.60
C LEU A 142 -15.03 3.03 0.60
N VAL A 143 -15.08 2.25 -0.49
CA VAL A 143 -16.16 2.30 -1.49
C VAL A 143 -17.50 1.92 -0.86
N ALA A 144 -17.56 0.88 -0.04
CA ALA A 144 -18.78 0.49 0.66
C ALA A 144 -19.25 1.56 1.66
N THR A 145 -18.34 2.18 2.41
CA THR A 145 -18.68 3.30 3.30
C THR A 145 -19.10 4.55 2.53
N ALA A 146 -18.46 4.85 1.39
CA ALA A 146 -18.86 5.98 0.54
C ALA A 146 -20.25 5.76 -0.08
N ALA A 147 -20.58 4.52 -0.48
CA ALA A 147 -21.91 4.16 -0.95
C ALA A 147 -23.00 4.23 0.14
N ASP A 148 -22.65 3.98 1.40
CA ASP A 148 -23.57 4.10 2.55
C ASP A 148 -23.85 5.59 2.90
N PHE A 149 -22.92 6.51 2.60
CA PHE A 149 -23.15 7.95 2.71
C PHE A 149 -23.93 8.56 1.54
N ASP A 150 -24.01 7.88 0.39
CA ASP A 150 -24.75 8.35 -0.80
C ASP A 150 -26.23 7.92 -0.79
N HIS A 151 -26.61 6.98 0.09
CA HIS A 151 -27.99 6.51 0.21
C HIS A 151 -28.89 7.34 1.16
N ASP A 152 -28.39 8.41 1.78
CA ASP A 152 -29.19 9.28 2.69
C ASP A 152 -29.89 10.46 1.97
N TYR A 153 -29.81 10.51 0.63
CA TYR A 153 -30.68 11.38 -0.19
C TYR A 153 -31.70 10.58 -1.02
N ASP A 154 -32.07 9.38 -0.58
CA ASP A 154 -33.41 8.86 -0.91
C ASP A 154 -34.41 9.66 -0.07
N VAL A 155 -34.70 10.88 -0.55
CA VAL A 155 -35.95 11.52 -0.20
C VAL A 155 -37.01 10.54 -0.69
N ASP A 156 -37.63 9.82 0.25
CA ASP A 156 -38.92 9.18 0.06
C ASP A 156 -39.93 10.28 -0.33
N VAL A 157 -39.84 10.74 -1.59
CA VAL A 157 -40.87 11.52 -2.25
C VAL A 157 -41.89 10.49 -2.68
N ASP A 158 -42.80 10.20 -1.76
CA ASP A 158 -44.10 9.62 -2.02
C ASP A 158 -44.82 10.50 -3.08
N GLY A 159 -44.48 10.29 -4.37
CA GLY A 159 -44.92 11.15 -5.47
C GLY A 159 -44.02 11.26 -6.72
N ILE A 160 -43.00 10.42 -6.92
CA ILE A 160 -42.20 10.46 -8.16
C ILE A 160 -43.05 9.96 -9.35
N ASN A 161 -43.52 10.90 -10.17
CA ASN A 161 -44.01 10.59 -11.51
C ASN A 161 -42.79 10.11 -12.36
N PRO A 162 -42.81 8.87 -12.92
CA PRO A 162 -41.71 8.30 -13.72
C PRO A 162 -41.35 9.11 -14.98
N GLU A 163 -42.11 10.16 -15.28
CA GLU A 163 -41.92 11.05 -16.42
C GLU A 163 -41.05 12.28 -16.10
N THR A 164 -40.51 12.42 -14.89
CA THR A 164 -39.68 13.56 -14.48
C THR A 164 -38.34 13.11 -13.87
N HIS A 165 -37.30 13.94 -14.04
CA HIS A 165 -35.98 13.76 -13.41
C HIS A 165 -35.53 15.06 -12.74
N VAL A 166 -34.73 14.93 -11.67
CA VAL A 166 -34.09 16.06 -11.00
C VAL A 166 -32.83 16.45 -11.77
N VAL A 167 -32.66 17.74 -12.05
CA VAL A 167 -31.43 18.30 -12.60
C VAL A 167 -30.71 19.05 -11.50
N GLU A 168 -29.46 18.64 -11.25
CA GLU A 168 -28.58 19.31 -10.28
C GLU A 168 -28.26 20.75 -10.69
N GLY A 169 -27.97 21.58 -9.68
CA GLY A 169 -27.61 22.97 -9.89
C GLY A 169 -26.28 23.09 -10.63
N HIS A 170 -26.20 23.96 -11.64
CA HIS A 170 -25.02 24.12 -12.49
C HIS A 170 -24.81 25.58 -12.92
N TYR A 171 -23.56 25.93 -13.23
CA TYR A 171 -23.22 27.20 -13.82
C TYR A 171 -23.48 27.18 -15.33
N ARG A 172 -24.08 28.25 -15.86
CA ARG A 172 -24.33 28.42 -17.29
C ARG A 172 -23.82 29.78 -17.74
N THR A 173 -23.04 29.80 -18.83
CA THR A 173 -22.60 31.02 -19.50
C THR A 173 -23.69 31.53 -20.45
N LEU A 174 -24.09 32.79 -20.29
CA LEU A 174 -25.03 33.49 -21.16
C LEU A 174 -24.36 33.87 -22.49
N PRO A 175 -25.14 34.16 -23.55
CA PRO A 175 -24.61 34.70 -24.81
C PRO A 175 -23.85 36.03 -24.65
N SER A 176 -24.08 36.74 -23.54
CA SER A 176 -23.36 37.95 -23.14
C SER A 176 -21.98 37.68 -22.51
N GLY A 177 -21.64 36.42 -22.22
CA GLY A 177 -20.39 36.01 -21.55
C GLY A 177 -20.45 36.01 -20.01
N GLU A 178 -21.59 36.34 -19.41
CA GLU A 178 -21.82 36.29 -17.96
C GLU A 178 -22.13 34.86 -17.51
N GLU A 179 -21.58 34.43 -16.37
CA GLU A 179 -21.90 33.12 -15.76
C GLU A 179 -22.95 33.28 -14.67
N ILE A 180 -24.05 32.52 -14.79
CA ILE A 180 -25.11 32.47 -13.78
C ILE A 180 -25.20 31.07 -13.18
N PHE A 181 -25.43 31.00 -11.87
CA PHE A 181 -25.73 29.74 -11.20
C PHE A 181 -27.22 29.44 -11.32
N ILE A 182 -27.56 28.25 -11.81
CA ILE A 182 -28.93 27.76 -11.92
C ILE A 182 -29.14 26.78 -10.76
N GLU A 183 -30.13 27.04 -9.91
CA GLU A 183 -30.51 26.15 -8.82
C GLU A 183 -31.06 24.81 -9.35
N SER A 184 -30.96 23.77 -8.52
CA SER A 184 -31.52 22.45 -8.82
C SER A 184 -33.02 22.54 -9.07
N HIS A 185 -33.51 21.90 -10.13
CA HIS A 185 -34.92 21.93 -10.50
C HIS A 185 -35.34 20.60 -11.15
N ILE A 186 -36.65 20.34 -11.16
CA ILE A 186 -37.24 19.15 -11.80
C ILE A 186 -37.53 19.46 -13.26
N ARG A 187 -37.24 18.52 -14.16
CA ARG A 187 -37.58 18.60 -15.59
C ARG A 187 -38.34 17.34 -16.01
N THR A 188 -39.22 17.47 -17.01
CA THR A 188 -39.78 16.29 -17.70
C THR A 188 -38.67 15.57 -18.44
N ASN A 189 -38.74 14.24 -18.47
CA ASN A 189 -37.90 13.41 -19.31
C ASN A 189 -38.05 13.81 -20.79
N PRO A 190 -36.97 13.77 -21.58
CA PRO A 190 -37.04 14.03 -23.00
C PRO A 190 -37.78 12.89 -23.71
N ASN A 191 -39.10 12.93 -23.68
CA ASN A 191 -40.00 12.14 -24.49
C ASN A 191 -40.55 13.04 -25.60
N ALA A 192 -40.83 12.50 -26.79
CA ALA A 192 -41.24 13.31 -27.95
C ALA A 192 -42.69 13.85 -27.84
N THR A 193 -43.27 13.85 -26.64
CA THR A 193 -44.66 14.18 -26.35
C THR A 193 -44.71 15.54 -25.67
N ILE A 194 -45.17 16.56 -26.39
CA ILE A 194 -45.12 17.96 -25.93
C ILE A 194 -46.02 18.20 -24.71
N THR A 195 -47.12 17.45 -24.57
CA THR A 195 -48.08 17.58 -23.46
C THR A 195 -47.52 17.17 -22.11
N ASP A 196 -46.47 16.36 -22.10
CA ASP A 196 -45.88 15.81 -20.88
C ASP A 196 -44.85 16.79 -20.28
N ASN A 197 -44.48 17.82 -21.06
CA ASN A 197 -43.56 18.85 -20.62
C ASN A 197 -44.22 19.78 -19.61
N ILE A 198 -43.65 19.84 -18.39
CA ILE A 198 -44.08 20.74 -17.31
C ILE A 198 -44.07 22.22 -17.71
N SER A 199 -43.32 22.62 -18.76
CA SER A 199 -43.30 23.99 -19.26
C SER A 199 -44.38 24.29 -20.31
N TYR A 200 -45.17 23.31 -20.73
CA TYR A 200 -46.22 23.48 -21.74
C TYR A 200 -47.47 24.15 -21.14
N ARG A 201 -48.01 25.17 -21.80
CA ARG A 201 -49.19 25.95 -21.32
C ARG A 201 -50.39 25.95 -22.27
N GLY A 202 -50.46 24.99 -23.19
CA GLY A 202 -51.51 24.91 -24.22
C GLY A 202 -51.09 25.56 -25.52
#